data_AF-A0A7K1TX76-F1
#
_entry.id   AF-A0A7K1TX76-F1
#
_cell.length_a   1.000
_cell.length_b   1.000
_cell.length_c   1.000
_cell.angle_alpha   90.00
_cell.angle_beta   90.00
_cell.angle_gamma   90.00
#
_symmetry.space_group_name_H-M   'P 1'
#
loop_
_entity.id
_entity.type
_entity.pdbx_description
1 polymer ?
#
loop_
_entity_poly.entity_id
_entity_poly.type
_entity_poly.pdbx_seq_one_letter_code
_entity_poly.pdbx_strand_id
1 'polypeptide(L)'
;MTKEAAMARIETKTIDDKGNFVFDNVKPGKYYIVSWVTWEKVRGYQVQSGPVVANYNMLGQQMGGGYVPTETHYDATAFEREIGEFIEVTGNGQVTTVTIAR
;
A
#
# COMPACT_ATOMS: atom_id res chain seq x y z
N MET A 1 -23.34 -7.98 -5.99
CA MET A 1 -23.56 -7.44 -7.36
C MET A 1 -24.64 -8.27 -8.04
N THR A 2 -25.63 -7.63 -8.69
CA THR A 2 -26.66 -8.33 -9.48
C THR A 2 -26.08 -8.83 -10.80
N LYS A 3 -26.67 -9.88 -11.38
CA LYS A 3 -26.20 -10.53 -12.61
C LYS A 3 -26.12 -9.56 -13.80
N GLU A 4 -26.96 -8.53 -13.80
CA GLU A 4 -26.99 -7.45 -14.80
C GLU A 4 -25.80 -6.49 -14.68
N ALA A 5 -25.37 -6.17 -13.45
CA ALA A 5 -24.19 -5.32 -13.21
C ALA A 5 -22.89 -6.00 -13.64
N ALA A 6 -22.83 -7.33 -13.59
CA ALA A 6 -21.67 -8.09 -14.08
C ALA A 6 -21.53 -8.06 -15.61
N MET A 7 -22.64 -7.93 -16.36
CA MET A 7 -22.61 -7.92 -17.83
C MET A 7 -22.16 -6.57 -18.44
N ALA A 8 -22.13 -5.51 -17.65
CA ALA A 8 -21.68 -4.17 -18.07
C ALA A 8 -20.29 -3.80 -17.51
N ARG A 9 -19.62 -4.72 -16.82
CA ARG A 9 -18.30 -4.48 -16.23
C ARG A 9 -17.23 -4.53 -17.31
N ILE A 10 -16.49 -3.43 -17.45
CA ILE A 10 -15.26 -3.39 -18.25
C ILE A 10 -14.09 -3.51 -17.26
N GLU A 11 -13.23 -4.49 -17.47
CA GLU A 11 -12.04 -4.72 -16.63
C GLU A 11 -10.79 -4.34 -17.40
N THR A 12 -9.85 -3.69 -16.72
CA THR A 12 -8.52 -3.37 -17.25
C THR A 12 -7.48 -3.65 -16.16
N LYS A 13 -6.21 -3.72 -16.55
CA LYS A 13 -5.08 -3.84 -15.63
C LYS A 13 -4.22 -2.58 -15.70
N THR A 14 -3.42 -2.36 -14.66
CA THR A 14 -2.44 -1.29 -14.66
C THR A 14 -1.45 -1.47 -15.81
N ILE A 15 -1.16 -0.38 -16.52
CA ILE A 15 -0.28 -0.37 -17.70
C ILE A 15 1.18 -0.12 -17.33
N ASP A 16 1.44 0.38 -16.11
CA ASP A 16 2.76 0.71 -15.61
C ASP A 16 2.86 0.56 -14.08
N ASP A 17 4.09 0.65 -13.59
CA ASP A 17 4.42 0.61 -12.15
C ASP A 17 3.93 1.85 -11.38
N LYS A 18 3.36 2.84 -12.08
CA LYS A 18 2.78 4.05 -11.48
C LYS A 18 1.29 3.90 -11.21
N GLY A 19 0.68 2.79 -11.62
CA GLY A 19 -0.73 2.51 -11.38
C GLY A 19 -1.68 3.16 -12.40
N ASN A 20 -1.18 3.57 -13.57
CA ASN A 20 -2.04 4.11 -14.63
C ASN A 20 -2.91 3.01 -15.25
N PHE A 21 -4.12 3.36 -15.67
CA PHE A 21 -5.05 2.44 -16.34
C PHE A 21 -5.70 3.13 -17.54
N VAL A 22 -6.02 2.34 -18.57
CA VAL A 22 -6.66 2.83 -19.80
C VAL A 22 -7.84 1.93 -20.13
N PHE A 23 -8.95 2.57 -20.51
CA PHE A 23 -10.13 1.93 -21.08
C PHE A 23 -10.30 2.43 -22.50
N ASP A 24 -10.17 1.55 -23.49
CA ASP A 24 -10.39 1.86 -24.89
C ASP A 24 -11.83 1.52 -25.32
N ASN A 25 -12.30 2.23 -26.36
CA ASN A 25 -13.59 1.98 -27.01
C ASN A 25 -14.81 1.98 -26.06
N VAL A 26 -14.78 2.82 -25.02
CA VAL A 26 -15.90 3.00 -24.08
C VAL A 26 -16.97 3.86 -24.73
N LYS A 27 -18.23 3.40 -24.69
CA LYS A 27 -19.37 4.16 -25.20
C LYS A 27 -19.58 5.43 -24.37
N PRO A 28 -20.09 6.53 -24.95
CA PRO A 28 -20.47 7.70 -24.17
C PRO A 28 -21.53 7.33 -23.12
N GLY A 29 -21.37 7.84 -21.89
CA GLY A 29 -22.23 7.48 -20.78
C GLY A 29 -21.63 7.82 -19.42
N LYS A 30 -22.39 7.53 -18.36
CA LYS A 30 -21.97 7.70 -16.97
C LYS A 30 -21.42 6.38 -16.46
N TYR A 31 -20.21 6.41 -15.94
CA TYR A 31 -19.50 5.26 -15.41
C TYR A 31 -19.10 5.49 -13.96
N TYR A 32 -19.01 4.40 -13.22
CA TYR A 32 -18.40 4.38 -11.90
C TYR A 32 -17.13 3.54 -11.99
N ILE A 33 -15.98 4.17 -11.76
CA ILE A 33 -14.69 3.49 -11.75
C ILE A 33 -14.44 3.00 -10.33
N VAL A 34 -14.02 1.75 -10.17
CA VAL A 34 -13.62 1.16 -8.89
C VAL A 34 -12.26 0.51 -9.07
N SER A 35 -11.34 0.82 -8.16
CA SER A 35 -10.03 0.18 -8.06
C SER A 35 -9.76 -0.25 -6.62
N TRP A 36 -9.11 -1.39 -6.48
CA TRP A 36 -8.68 -1.93 -5.19
C TRP A 36 -7.18 -1.69 -5.06
N VAL A 37 -6.80 -0.82 -4.13
CA VAL A 37 -5.39 -0.53 -3.87
C VAL A 37 -4.97 -1.33 -2.65
N THR A 38 -3.99 -2.21 -2.84
CA THR A 38 -3.35 -2.99 -1.78
C THR A 38 -1.97 -2.41 -1.49
N TRP A 39 -1.68 -2.13 -0.22
CA TRP A 39 -0.33 -1.73 0.21
C TRP A 39 0.05 -2.40 1.53
N GLU A 40 1.34 -2.60 1.72
CA GLU A 40 1.88 -3.15 2.95
C GLU A 40 2.67 -2.09 3.70
N LYS A 41 2.34 -1.91 4.98
CA LYS A 41 3.16 -1.10 5.88
C LYS A 41 4.15 -2.01 6.58
N VAL A 42 5.42 -1.86 6.23
CA VAL A 42 6.52 -2.57 6.90
C VAL A 42 7.11 -1.67 7.98
N ARG A 43 7.21 -2.18 9.21
CA ARG A 43 7.85 -1.48 10.33
C ARG A 43 9.02 -2.29 10.86
N GLY A 44 10.22 -1.69 10.84
CA GLY A 44 11.38 -2.21 11.56
C GLY A 44 11.44 -1.63 12.98
N TYR A 45 11.69 -2.47 13.98
CA TYR A 45 11.97 -2.03 15.34
C TYR A 45 13.05 -2.90 15.98
N GLN A 46 13.81 -2.32 16.89
CA GLN A 46 14.82 -3.05 17.65
C GLN A 46 14.26 -3.46 19.01
N VAL A 47 14.41 -4.74 19.35
CA VAL A 47 14.01 -5.31 20.62
C VAL A 47 15.26 -5.77 21.35
N GLN A 48 15.32 -5.55 22.67
CA GLN A 48 16.40 -6.11 23.49
C GLN A 48 16.30 -7.64 23.45
N SER A 49 17.34 -8.30 22.95
CA SER A 49 17.37 -9.75 22.75
C SER A 49 18.12 -10.52 23.83
N GLY A 50 18.67 -9.81 24.82
CA GLY A 50 19.46 -10.46 25.87
C GLY A 50 19.74 -9.59 27.09
N PRO A 51 20.44 -10.16 28.09
CA PRO A 51 20.79 -9.45 29.32
C PRO A 51 21.74 -8.28 29.03
N VAL A 52 21.57 -7.19 29.78
CA VAL A 52 22.47 -6.04 29.71
C VAL A 52 23.85 -6.47 30.23
N VAL A 53 24.88 -6.30 29.40
CA VAL A 53 26.26 -6.60 29.78
C VAL A 53 26.90 -5.34 30.33
N ALA A 54 27.15 -5.32 31.64
CA ALA A 54 27.90 -4.25 32.30
C ALA A 54 29.39 -4.59 32.34
N ASN A 55 30.25 -3.59 32.11
CA ASN A 55 31.69 -3.76 32.26
C ASN A 55 32.11 -3.56 33.73
N TYR A 56 33.00 -4.42 34.22
CA TYR A 56 33.54 -4.34 35.58
C TYR A 56 35.07 -4.25 35.54
N ASN A 57 35.67 -3.52 36.48
CA ASN A 57 37.12 -3.55 36.68
C ASN A 57 37.55 -4.82 37.45
N MET A 58 38.86 -5.04 37.60
CA MET A 58 39.40 -6.19 38.33
C MET A 58 39.06 -6.20 39.84
N LEU A 59 38.54 -5.09 40.37
CA LEU A 59 38.08 -4.95 41.75
C LEU A 59 36.56 -5.19 41.89
N GLY A 60 35.88 -5.59 40.80
CA GLY A 60 34.43 -5.84 40.78
C GLY A 60 33.56 -4.59 40.77
N GLN A 61 34.12 -3.39 40.58
CA GLN A 61 33.36 -2.15 40.49
C GLN A 61 32.86 -1.93 39.05
N GLN A 62 31.59 -1.52 38.91
CA GLN A 62 31.01 -1.22 37.59
C GLN A 62 31.72 -0.02 36.97
N MET A 63 32.33 -0.25 35.82
CA MET A 63 32.90 0.80 34.98
C MET A 63 31.80 1.30 34.05
N GLY A 64 31.65 2.62 33.91
CA GLY A 64 30.66 3.18 33.00
C GLY A 64 30.81 2.60 31.59
N GLY A 65 29.68 2.19 31.00
CA GLY A 65 29.64 1.52 29.70
C GLY A 65 29.12 0.09 29.80
N GLY A 66 28.09 -0.20 29.02
CA GLY A 66 27.53 -1.53 28.84
C GLY A 66 26.91 -1.64 27.46
N TYR A 67 26.82 -2.85 26.93
CA TYR A 67 26.16 -3.12 25.66
C TYR A 67 24.85 -3.86 25.92
N VAL A 68 23.80 -3.41 25.24
CA VAL A 68 22.50 -4.07 25.21
C VAL A 68 22.39 -4.76 23.85
N PRO A 69 22.38 -6.10 23.79
CA PRO A 69 22.14 -6.79 22.54
C PRO A 69 20.72 -6.50 22.05
N THR A 70 20.61 -6.13 20.78
CA THR A 70 19.33 -5.88 20.12
C THR A 70 19.16 -6.76 18.89
N GLU A 71 17.94 -7.21 18.66
CA GLU A 71 17.51 -7.87 17.43
C GLU A 71 16.57 -6.96 16.65
N THR A 72 16.67 -7.01 15.32
CA THR A 72 15.79 -6.23 14.44
C THR A 72 14.60 -7.08 14.03
N HIS A 73 13.40 -6.63 14.38
CA HIS A 73 12.15 -7.27 14.04
C HIS A 73 11.45 -6.47 12.93
N TYR A 74 10.76 -7.18 12.04
CA TYR A 74 9.96 -6.61 10.97
C TYR A 74 8.51 -7.06 11.13
N ASP A 75 7.60 -6.10 11.26
CA ASP A 75 6.17 -6.35 11.19
C ASP A 75 5.64 -5.83 9.86
N ALA A 76 4.82 -6.61 9.17
CA ALA A 76 4.11 -6.21 7.97
C ALA A 76 2.60 -6.23 8.26
N THR A 77 1.90 -5.17 7.85
CA THR A 77 0.44 -5.11 7.89
C THR A 77 -0.08 -4.75 6.51
N ALA A 78 -0.89 -5.64 5.93
CA ALA A 78 -1.55 -5.41 4.65
C ALA A 78 -2.80 -4.54 4.85
N PHE A 79 -2.98 -3.58 3.95
CA PHE A 79 -4.14 -2.71 3.89
C PHE A 79 -4.75 -2.81 2.50
N GLU A 80 -6.07 -2.85 2.46
CA GLU A 80 -6.84 -2.78 1.23
C GLU A 80 -7.77 -1.57 1.31
N ARG A 81 -7.82 -0.79 0.23
CA ARG A 81 -8.77 0.32 0.11
C ARG A 81 -9.44 0.27 -1.25
N GLU A 82 -10.76 0.23 -1.23
CA GLU A 82 -11.57 0.51 -2.42
C GLU A 82 -11.55 2.03 -2.66
N ILE A 83 -11.10 2.42 -3.84
CA ILE A 83 -11.18 3.80 -4.34
C ILE A 83 -12.08 3.82 -5.57
N GLY A 84 -12.92 4.84 -5.68
CA GLY A 84 -13.81 4.97 -6.82
C GLY A 84 -14.31 6.38 -7.03
N GLU A 85 -14.65 6.69 -8.28
CA GLU A 85 -15.15 8.00 -8.70
C GLU A 85 -16.14 7.85 -9.86
N PHE A 86 -17.14 8.72 -9.89
CA PHE A 86 -18.08 8.80 -11.01
C PHE A 86 -17.49 9.66 -12.11
N ILE A 87 -17.53 9.15 -13.34
CA ILE A 87 -17.04 9.86 -14.52
C ILE A 87 -18.14 9.90 -15.58
N GLU A 88 -18.13 10.95 -16.38
CA GLU A 88 -19.00 11.07 -17.54
C GLU A 88 -18.13 11.12 -18.81
N VAL A 89 -18.38 10.17 -19.71
CA VAL A 89 -17.72 10.11 -21.03
C VAL A 89 -18.61 10.86 -22.01
N THR A 90 -18.20 12.09 -22.33
CA THR A 90 -19.03 13.08 -23.02
C THR A 90 -19.07 12.93 -24.56
N GLY A 91 -18.27 12.05 -25.18
CA GLY A 91 -18.34 11.83 -26.63
C GLY A 91 -17.36 10.80 -27.20
N ASN A 92 -17.62 10.36 -28.44
CA ASN A 92 -16.77 9.41 -29.17
C ASN A 92 -15.39 10.02 -29.45
N GLY A 93 -14.32 9.33 -29.02
CA GLY A 93 -12.94 9.73 -29.30
C GLY A 93 -12.36 10.80 -28.36
N GLN A 94 -13.04 11.13 -27.27
CA GLN A 94 -12.52 12.08 -26.27
C GLN A 94 -11.70 11.33 -25.21
N VAL A 95 -10.47 11.81 -24.94
CA VAL A 95 -9.65 11.29 -23.84
C VAL A 95 -10.06 11.97 -22.55
N THR A 96 -10.65 11.20 -21.63
CA THR A 96 -10.98 11.66 -20.27
C THR A 96 -9.91 11.16 -19.31
N THR A 97 -9.12 12.08 -18.73
CA THR A 97 -8.13 11.76 -17.69
C THR A 97 -8.73 12.05 -16.32
N VAL A 98 -8.72 11.05 -15.44
CA VAL A 98 -9.27 11.15 -14.08
C VAL A 98 -8.28 10.60 -13.08
N THR A 99 -8.07 11.32 -11.99
CA THR A 99 -7.17 10.93 -10.89
C THR A 99 -8.01 10.49 -9.70
N ILE A 100 -8.20 9.17 -9.56
CA ILE A 100 -9.05 8.56 -8.53
C ILE A 100 -8.35 8.32 -7.18
N ALA A 101 -7.01 8.43 -7.14
CA ALA A 101 -6.19 8.26 -5.94
C ALA A 101 -5.49 9.59 -5.58
N ARG A 102 -5.64 10.04 -4.32
CA ARG A 102 -4.92 11.17 -3.73
C ARG A 102 -4.20 10.74 -2.47
#